data_AF-A0A8H7GSQ0-F1
#
_entry.id   AF-A0A8H7GSQ0-F1
#
_cell.length_a   1.000
_cell.length_b   1.000
_cell.length_c   1.000
_cell.angle_alpha   90.00
_cell.angle_beta   90.00
_cell.angle_gamma   90.00
#
_symmetry.space_group_name_H-M   'P 1'
#
loop_
_entity.id
_entity.type
_entity.pdbx_description
1 polymer ?
#
loop_
_entity_poly.entity_id
_entity_poly.type
_entity_poly.pdbx_seq_one_letter_code
_entity_poly.pdbx_strand_id
1 'polypeptide(L)'
;MIMHLLFWLVLLTPALAYDTNHVGYLFISQLNDDKSHINLRIYGNKLYISDNRSSFDYDVRGIVALSGTSRYLGVERGKLKLLHRPSIGFRLEPKEELVHSRAFLYNGEENFELCDDYLIRFHSNCRGSQRVKITFRDRLY
;
A
#
# COMPACT_ATOMS: atom_id res chain seq x y z
N MET A 1 9.16 -19.66 -58.96
CA MET A 1 8.15 -19.98 -57.93
C MET A 1 8.83 -19.98 -56.57
N ILE A 2 9.02 -18.80 -55.97
CA ILE A 2 9.56 -18.66 -54.61
C ILE A 2 8.69 -17.60 -53.95
N MET A 3 7.56 -18.02 -53.37
CA MET A 3 6.61 -17.08 -52.78
C MET A 3 5.84 -17.70 -51.61
N HIS A 4 6.48 -18.43 -50.71
CA HIS A 4 5.81 -18.87 -49.47
C HIS A 4 6.83 -19.02 -48.33
N LEU A 5 7.42 -17.93 -47.83
CA LEU A 5 8.31 -18.03 -46.66
C LEU A 5 8.38 -16.79 -45.75
N LEU A 6 7.39 -15.90 -45.80
CA LEU A 6 7.38 -14.66 -44.99
C LEU A 6 5.98 -14.35 -44.43
N PHE A 7 5.31 -15.33 -43.83
CA PHE A 7 3.99 -15.10 -43.20
C PHE A 7 3.82 -15.77 -41.82
N TRP A 8 4.93 -15.94 -41.10
CA TRP A 8 4.93 -16.56 -39.76
C TRP A 8 5.61 -15.71 -38.68
N LEU A 9 5.79 -14.42 -38.91
CA LEU A 9 6.26 -13.49 -37.89
C LEU A 9 5.22 -12.40 -37.66
N VAL A 10 5.03 -12.06 -36.39
CA VAL A 10 4.23 -10.95 -35.87
C VAL A 10 2.75 -11.26 -35.60
N LEU A 11 2.53 -12.21 -34.69
CA LEU A 11 1.50 -12.04 -33.66
C LEU A 11 2.20 -11.93 -32.30
N LEU A 12 3.06 -10.91 -32.14
CA LEU A 12 3.39 -10.40 -30.81
C LEU A 12 2.20 -9.51 -30.41
N THR A 13 1.17 -10.11 -29.85
CA THR A 13 0.19 -9.33 -29.08
C THR A 13 0.95 -8.81 -27.86
N PRO A 14 1.04 -7.49 -27.62
CA PRO A 14 1.42 -7.04 -26.30
C PRO A 14 0.35 -7.59 -25.36
N ALA A 15 0.73 -8.55 -24.52
CA ALA A 15 -0.03 -8.84 -23.33
C ALA A 15 -0.08 -7.52 -22.56
N LEU A 16 -1.18 -6.79 -22.70
CA LEU A 16 -1.53 -5.73 -21.76
C LEU A 16 -1.65 -6.46 -20.42
N ALA A 17 -0.54 -6.48 -19.67
CA ALA A 17 -0.58 -6.78 -18.26
C ALA A 17 -1.56 -5.75 -17.69
N TYR A 18 -2.79 -6.20 -17.46
CA TYR A 18 -3.81 -5.41 -16.80
C TYR A 18 -3.24 -5.16 -15.42
N ASP A 19 -2.61 -3.99 -15.27
CA ASP A 19 -2.07 -3.53 -14.00
C ASP A 19 -3.29 -3.32 -13.11
N THR A 20 -3.60 -4.31 -12.27
CA THR A 20 -4.73 -4.25 -11.34
C THR A 20 -4.38 -3.22 -10.27
N ASN A 21 -4.42 -1.95 -10.66
CA ASN A 21 -4.21 -0.83 -9.79
C ASN A 21 -5.44 -0.75 -8.88
N HIS A 22 -5.22 -1.03 -7.61
CA HIS A 22 -6.23 -0.93 -6.59
C HIS A 22 -6.22 0.48 -6.02
N VAL A 23 -7.33 1.18 -6.13
CA VAL A 23 -7.51 2.49 -5.49
C VAL A 23 -8.23 2.27 -4.17
N GLY A 24 -7.71 2.82 -3.08
CA GLY A 24 -8.28 2.60 -1.76
C GLY A 24 -7.75 3.55 -0.70
N TYR A 25 -7.95 3.19 0.56
CA TYR A 25 -7.43 3.96 1.69
C TYR A 25 -6.91 3.06 2.80
N LEU A 26 -6.02 3.61 3.62
CA LEU A 26 -5.41 2.93 4.75
C LEU A 26 -6.11 3.34 6.05
N PHE A 27 -6.30 2.37 6.94
CA PHE A 27 -6.78 2.61 8.31
C PHE A 27 -6.15 1.59 9.27
N ILE A 28 -6.05 1.96 10.55
CA ILE A 28 -5.68 1.05 11.62
C ILE A 28 -6.90 0.19 11.95
N SER A 29 -6.77 -1.12 11.73
CA SER A 29 -7.81 -2.11 12.04
C SER A 29 -7.67 -2.74 13.42
N GLN A 30 -6.49 -2.64 14.01
CA GLN A 30 -6.20 -3.18 15.34
C GLN A 30 -5.16 -2.31 16.03
N LEU A 31 -5.40 -2.01 17.30
CA LEU A 31 -4.50 -1.30 18.20
C LEU A 31 -4.22 -2.22 19.40
N ASN A 32 -2.97 -2.64 19.55
CA ASN A 32 -2.56 -3.75 20.40
C ASN A 32 -3.36 -5.01 20.07
N ASP A 33 -4.22 -5.46 20.98
CA ASP A 33 -5.05 -6.65 20.81
C ASP A 33 -6.53 -6.30 20.54
N ASP A 34 -6.87 -5.01 20.52
CA ASP A 34 -8.24 -4.53 20.34
C ASP A 34 -8.54 -4.15 18.88
N LYS A 35 -9.70 -4.59 18.38
CA LYS A 35 -10.21 -4.14 17.07
C LYS A 35 -10.45 -2.63 17.10
N SER A 36 -10.02 -1.94 16.06
CA SER A 36 -10.14 -0.48 15.94
C SER A 36 -10.44 -0.07 14.49
N HIS A 37 -10.85 1.18 14.30
CA HIS A 37 -11.01 1.77 12.98
C HIS A 37 -10.59 3.24 12.99
N ILE A 38 -9.31 3.50 12.75
CA ILE A 38 -8.75 4.85 12.76
C ILE A 38 -8.18 5.14 11.37
N ASN A 39 -8.73 6.14 10.68
CA ASN A 39 -8.26 6.48 9.33
C ASN A 39 -6.82 7.00 9.37
N LEU A 40 -6.09 6.75 8.27
CA LEU A 40 -4.77 7.28 8.07
C LEU A 40 -4.80 8.34 6.96
N ARG A 41 -4.14 9.47 7.23
CA ARG A 41 -4.04 10.61 6.32
C ARG A 41 -2.60 11.06 6.17
N ILE A 42 -2.22 11.43 4.96
CA ILE A 42 -0.99 12.16 4.69
C ILE A 42 -1.17 13.62 5.10
N TYR A 43 -0.27 14.09 5.97
CA TYR A 43 -0.05 15.51 6.23
C TYR A 43 1.40 15.86 5.93
N GLY A 44 1.61 16.74 4.94
CA GLY A 44 2.93 17.00 4.36
C GLY A 44 3.51 15.72 3.73
N ASN A 45 4.57 15.18 4.34
CA ASN A 45 5.25 13.97 3.88
C ASN A 45 5.05 12.76 4.81
N LYS A 46 4.16 12.84 5.81
CA LYS A 46 4.06 11.86 6.88
C LYS A 46 2.65 11.30 6.97
N LEU A 47 2.55 10.03 7.38
CA LEU A 47 1.26 9.36 7.62
C LEU A 47 0.88 9.48 9.09
N TYR A 48 -0.29 10.06 9.34
CA TYR A 48 -0.85 10.31 10.68
C TYR A 48 -2.21 9.64 10.82
N ILE A 49 -2.60 9.35 12.06
CA ILE A 49 -4.00 9.11 12.41
C ILE A 49 -4.83 10.38 12.21
N SER A 50 -6.07 10.22 11.75
CA SER A 50 -6.95 11.35 11.42
C SER A 50 -8.39 10.86 11.27
N ASP A 51 -9.38 11.74 11.39
CA ASP A 51 -10.79 11.43 11.04
C ASP A 51 -10.98 11.35 9.53
N ASN A 52 -10.19 12.13 8.78
CA ASN A 52 -10.12 12.11 7.33
C ASN A 52 -9.18 11.01 6.82
N ARG A 53 -9.33 10.64 5.54
CA ARG A 53 -8.52 9.61 4.86
C ARG A 53 -7.78 10.15 3.65
N SER A 54 -6.60 9.58 3.36
CA SER A 54 -5.93 9.73 2.07
C SER A 54 -6.27 8.57 1.13
N SER A 55 -6.36 8.86 -0.16
CA SER A 55 -6.51 7.84 -1.20
C SER A 55 -5.14 7.38 -1.67
N PHE A 56 -4.99 6.07 -1.88
CA PHE A 56 -3.76 5.47 -2.36
C PHE A 56 -4.05 4.56 -3.55
N ASP A 57 -3.14 4.59 -4.52
CA ASP A 57 -3.10 3.65 -5.63
C ASP A 57 -2.06 2.57 -5.28
N TYR A 58 -2.48 1.31 -5.29
CA TYR A 58 -1.62 0.15 -5.07
C TYR A 58 -1.45 -0.63 -6.37
N ASP A 59 -0.20 -0.85 -6.74
CA ASP A 59 0.22 -1.65 -7.89
C ASP A 59 0.64 -3.05 -7.40
N VAL A 60 0.39 -4.08 -8.22
CA VAL A 60 0.76 -5.49 -7.97
C VAL A 60 2.24 -5.71 -7.65
N ARG A 61 3.12 -4.79 -8.06
CA ARG A 61 4.56 -4.79 -7.72
C ARG A 61 4.84 -4.42 -6.25
N GLY A 62 3.82 -4.09 -5.46
CA GLY A 62 3.99 -3.69 -4.07
C GLY A 62 4.37 -2.22 -3.90
N ILE A 63 3.99 -1.38 -4.87
CA ILE A 63 4.19 0.07 -4.86
C ILE A 63 2.88 0.72 -4.40
N VAL A 64 2.98 1.64 -3.45
CA VAL A 64 1.83 2.40 -2.92
C VAL A 64 2.04 3.87 -3.23
N ALA A 65 1.25 4.44 -4.12
CA ALA A 65 1.28 5.86 -4.46
C ALA A 65 0.15 6.63 -3.77
N LEU A 66 0.39 7.88 -3.38
CA LEU A 66 -0.68 8.79 -2.98
C LEU A 66 -1.46 9.20 -4.25
N SER A 67 -2.76 8.90 -4.30
CA SER A 67 -3.55 9.06 -5.53
C SER A 67 -3.51 10.50 -6.06
N GLY A 68 -3.36 10.63 -7.38
CA GLY A 68 -3.29 11.93 -8.07
C GLY A 68 -1.98 12.69 -7.86
N THR A 69 -0.93 12.04 -7.34
CA THR A 69 0.38 12.65 -7.11
C THR A 69 1.53 11.75 -7.58
N SER A 70 2.73 12.30 -7.71
CA SER A 70 3.97 11.53 -7.95
C SER A 70 4.72 11.24 -6.64
N ARG A 71 3.99 10.91 -5.58
CA ARG A 71 4.54 10.64 -4.25
C ARG A 71 4.18 9.22 -3.82
N TYR A 72 5.14 8.53 -3.21
CA TYR A 72 5.04 7.10 -2.91
C TYR A 72 5.23 6.85 -1.43
N LEU A 73 4.43 5.98 -0.84
CA LEU A 73 4.67 5.50 0.52
C LEU A 73 5.96 4.67 0.54
N GLY A 74 6.72 4.78 1.62
CA GLY A 74 7.92 3.99 1.84
C GLY A 74 8.36 4.07 3.30
N VAL A 75 9.26 3.17 3.68
CA VAL A 75 9.87 3.15 5.01
C VAL A 75 11.31 3.65 4.90
N GLU A 76 11.61 4.76 5.55
CA GLU A 76 12.99 5.29 5.62
C GLU A 76 13.40 5.44 7.08
N ARG A 77 14.46 4.73 7.49
CA ARG A 77 14.93 4.69 8.89
C ARG A 77 13.79 4.36 9.86
N GLY A 78 13.00 3.34 9.50
CA GLY A 78 11.83 2.88 10.25
C GLY A 78 10.59 3.78 10.18
N LYS A 79 10.64 4.95 9.51
CA LYS A 79 9.48 5.86 9.44
C LYS A 79 8.69 5.65 8.16
N LEU A 80 7.39 5.40 8.31
CA LEU A 80 6.47 5.30 7.18
C LEU A 80 6.10 6.71 6.69
N LYS A 81 6.54 7.07 5.48
CA LYS A 81 6.45 8.44 4.96
C LYS A 81 6.34 8.48 3.43
N LEU A 82 6.06 9.66 2.88
CA LEU A 82 6.09 9.87 1.43
C LEU A 82 7.49 10.16 0.90
N LEU A 83 7.87 9.44 -0.13
CA LEU A 83 9.09 9.55 -0.89
C LEU A 83 8.83 10.14 -2.29
N HIS A 84 9.90 10.55 -2.96
CA HIS A 84 9.87 11.01 -4.36
C HIS A 84 10.12 9.89 -5.37
N ARG A 85 10.58 8.73 -4.91
CA ARG A 85 10.83 7.55 -5.73
C ARG A 85 9.94 6.41 -5.25
N PRO A 86 9.47 5.52 -6.14
CA PRO A 86 8.75 4.33 -5.74
C PRO A 86 9.56 3.52 -4.73
N SER A 87 8.88 3.03 -3.70
CA SER A 87 9.41 2.03 -2.78
C SER A 87 8.62 0.74 -2.97
N ILE A 88 9.33 -0.37 -3.01
CA ILE A 88 8.75 -1.72 -2.99
C ILE A 88 8.73 -2.26 -1.55
N GLY A 89 8.14 -3.44 -1.39
CA GLY A 89 8.09 -4.17 -0.12
C GLY A 89 6.69 -4.19 0.50
N PHE A 90 5.74 -3.39 0.00
CA PHE A 90 4.36 -3.49 0.46
C PHE A 90 3.66 -4.67 -0.19
N ARG A 91 2.79 -5.34 0.57
CA ARG A 91 1.93 -6.41 0.06
C ARG A 91 0.52 -6.24 0.62
N LEU A 92 -0.47 -6.52 -0.21
CA LEU A 92 -1.86 -6.64 0.21
C LEU A 92 -2.25 -8.11 0.27
N GLU A 93 -2.72 -8.56 1.43
CA GLU A 93 -3.21 -9.94 1.60
C GLU A 93 -4.71 -9.96 1.92
N PRO A 94 -5.50 -10.86 1.31
CA PRO A 94 -6.91 -11.03 1.67
C PRO A 94 -7.09 -11.28 3.18
N LYS A 95 -8.04 -10.58 3.80
CA LYS A 95 -8.52 -10.94 5.15
C LYS A 95 -9.83 -11.71 5.00
N GLU A 96 -9.86 -12.93 5.52
CA GLU A 96 -11.05 -13.80 5.44
C GLU A 96 -12.31 -13.14 6.03
N GLU A 97 -12.15 -12.27 7.03
CA GLU A 97 -13.27 -11.64 7.75
C GLU A 97 -13.89 -10.42 7.04
N LEU A 98 -13.24 -9.83 6.03
CA LEU A 98 -13.63 -8.52 5.51
C LEU A 98 -13.56 -8.44 3.98
N VAL A 99 -14.73 -8.48 3.34
CA VAL A 99 -14.87 -8.26 1.89
C VAL A 99 -14.29 -6.89 1.53
N HIS A 100 -13.46 -6.83 0.47
CA HIS A 100 -12.78 -5.62 -0.02
C HIS A 100 -11.78 -4.98 0.95
N SER A 101 -11.36 -5.71 1.97
CA SER A 101 -10.31 -5.27 2.89
C SER A 101 -9.16 -6.26 2.87
N ARG A 102 -7.94 -5.72 2.87
CA ARG A 102 -6.71 -6.50 2.77
C ARG A 102 -5.74 -6.05 3.85
N ALA A 103 -5.07 -7.02 4.47
CA ALA A 103 -3.96 -6.75 5.37
C ALA A 103 -2.89 -5.96 4.60
N PHE A 104 -2.43 -4.86 5.18
CA PHE A 104 -1.36 -4.06 4.62
C PHE A 104 -0.06 -4.49 5.29
N LEU A 105 0.83 -5.13 4.54
CA LEU A 105 2.10 -5.65 5.05
C LEU A 105 3.26 -4.87 4.46
N TYR A 106 4.38 -4.83 5.19
CA TYR A 106 5.67 -4.37 4.67
C TYR A 106 6.73 -5.44 4.94
N ASN A 107 7.45 -5.85 3.89
CA ASN A 107 8.44 -6.93 3.91
C ASN A 107 7.93 -8.24 4.54
N GLY A 108 6.65 -8.56 4.34
CA GLY A 108 6.02 -9.78 4.84
C GLY A 108 5.51 -9.70 6.28
N GLU A 109 5.62 -8.54 6.93
CA GLU A 109 5.14 -8.34 8.30
C GLU A 109 3.93 -7.39 8.34
N GLU A 110 2.93 -7.73 9.16
CA GLU A 110 1.69 -6.94 9.32
C GLU A 110 1.77 -5.92 10.48
N ASN A 111 2.73 -6.09 11.40
CA ASN A 111 2.83 -5.25 12.59
C ASN A 111 3.59 -3.95 12.28
N PHE A 112 2.94 -2.83 12.59
CA PHE A 112 3.54 -1.50 12.63
C PHE A 112 3.49 -0.96 14.06
N GLU A 113 4.10 0.20 14.26
CA GLU A 113 4.14 0.91 15.53
C GLU A 113 3.44 2.26 15.38
N LEU A 114 2.44 2.54 16.22
CA LEU A 114 1.93 3.90 16.45
C LEU A 114 2.70 4.50 17.62
N CYS A 115 3.36 5.63 17.40
CA CYS A 115 4.20 6.30 18.39
C CYS A 115 3.50 7.48 19.07
N ASP A 116 4.09 8.01 20.15
CA ASP A 116 3.56 9.19 20.88
C ASP A 116 3.42 10.46 20.00
N ASP A 117 4.17 10.56 18.91
CA ASP A 117 4.06 11.65 17.94
C ASP A 117 2.99 11.41 16.86
N TYR A 118 2.12 10.42 17.07
CA TYR A 118 1.04 9.99 16.19
C TYR A 118 1.49 9.52 14.80
N LEU A 119 2.78 9.22 14.65
CA LEU A 119 3.35 8.69 13.42
C LEU A 119 3.38 7.17 13.43
N ILE A 120 3.22 6.61 12.23
CA ILE A 120 3.39 5.19 11.97
C ILE A 120 4.85 4.88 11.65
N ARG A 121 5.37 3.84 12.29
CA ARG A 121 6.73 3.34 12.09
C ARG A 121 6.75 1.81 11.92
N PHE A 122 7.89 1.31 11.48
CA PHE A 122 8.16 -0.11 11.23
C PHE A 122 9.53 -0.44 11.81
N HIS A 123 9.57 -1.39 12.76
CA HIS A 123 10.76 -1.82 13.50
C HIS A 123 11.63 -0.67 14.00
N SER A 124 11.00 0.31 14.67
CA SER A 124 11.71 1.50 15.18
C SER A 124 11.81 1.54 16.70
N ASN A 125 11.04 0.72 17.42
CA ASN A 125 10.97 0.71 18.89
C ASN A 125 10.82 2.12 19.46
N CYS A 126 9.90 2.90 18.88
CA CYS A 126 9.70 4.28 19.28
C CYS A 126 9.12 4.41 20.69
N ARG A 127 9.34 5.57 21.32
CA ARG A 127 8.73 5.87 22.62
C ARG A 127 7.21 5.76 22.53
N GLY A 128 6.63 5.04 23.49
CA GLY A 128 5.19 4.81 23.58
C GLY A 128 4.63 3.96 22.45
N SER A 129 5.46 3.15 21.77
CA SER A 129 5.03 2.32 20.65
C SER A 129 3.87 1.42 21.03
N GLN A 130 2.74 1.59 20.35
CA GLN A 130 1.61 0.67 20.37
C GLN A 130 1.64 -0.16 19.09
N ARG A 131 1.44 -1.47 19.20
CA ARG A 131 1.40 -2.35 18.03
C ARG A 131 0.14 -2.04 17.24
N VAL A 132 0.24 -1.85 15.94
CA VAL A 132 -0.93 -1.63 15.09
C VAL A 132 -0.91 -2.52 13.87
N LYS A 133 -2.10 -2.95 13.45
CA LYS A 133 -2.31 -3.57 12.14
C LYS A 133 -3.00 -2.59 11.24
N ILE A 134 -2.44 -2.39 10.05
CA ILE A 134 -2.99 -1.51 9.03
C ILE A 134 -3.74 -2.37 8.02
N THR A 135 -4.90 -1.88 7.60
CA THR A 135 -5.72 -2.52 6.58
C THR A 135 -5.92 -1.54 5.42
N PHE A 136 -5.80 -2.06 4.20
CA PHE A 136 -6.16 -1.37 2.98
C PHE A 136 -7.59 -1.74 2.61
N ARG A 137 -8.45 -0.74 2.39
CA ARG A 137 -9.80 -0.96 1.87
C ARG A 137 -9.92 -0.44 0.45
N ASP A 138 -10.35 -1.31 -0.45
CA ASP A 138 -10.66 -0.90 -1.82
C ASP A 138 -11.79 0.13 -1.85
N ARG A 139 -11.62 1.13 -2.69
CA ARG A 139 -12.71 2.03 -3.08
C ARG A 139 -13.51 1.31 -4.15
N LEU A 140 -14.68 0.81 -3.76
CA LEU A 140 -15.65 0.30 -4.73
C LEU A 140 -16.20 1.48 -5.54
N TYR A 141 -16.20 1.31 -6.86
CA TYR A 141 -16.96 2.15 -7.78
C TYR A 141 -18.33 1.53 -8.00
#